data_AF-A0A7C5TIL2-F1
#
_entry.id   AF-A0A7C5TIL2-F1
#
_cell.length_a   1.000
_cell.length_b   1.000
_cell.length_c   1.000
_cell.angle_alpha   90.00
_cell.angle_beta   90.00
_cell.angle_gamma   90.00
#
_symmetry.space_group_name_H-M   'P 1'
#
loop_
_entity.id
_entity.type
_entity.pdbx_description
1 polymer ?
#
loop_
_entity_poly.entity_id
_entity_poly.type
_entity_poly.pdbx_seq_one_letter_code
_entity_poly.pdbx_strand_id
1 'polypeptide(L)'
;MVREENSGGSKYLKADLLDVIEILEEGVALMLFTTEEWEERVLPIRIDVSASFSIKKALGLVSFHRPLTHDLLVELINRLDVTVEKVTIDAMIDGVYLATIFVKDNRTSETFQLDARPSDATAIAVRLGAPIYVADHLIAYTEPLERYRELRARYGFSFEKGI
;
A
#
# COMPACT_ATOMS: atom_id res chain seq x y z
N MET A 1 -20.95 -16.26 -24.84
CA MET A 1 -19.81 -16.07 -25.76
C MET A 1 -18.67 -15.57 -24.90
N VAL A 2 -17.86 -16.51 -24.39
CA VAL A 2 -16.76 -16.22 -23.46
C VAL A 2 -15.67 -15.56 -24.30
N ARG A 3 -15.39 -14.28 -24.02
CA ARG A 3 -14.18 -13.64 -24.55
C ARG A 3 -13.02 -14.23 -23.76
N GLU A 4 -12.17 -14.96 -24.47
CA GLU A 4 -10.81 -15.28 -24.01
C GLU A 4 -10.08 -13.94 -23.80
N GLU A 5 -9.90 -13.56 -22.53
CA GLU A 5 -9.03 -12.45 -22.17
C GLU A 5 -7.58 -12.92 -22.24
N ASN A 6 -6.81 -12.22 -23.07
CA ASN A 6 -5.38 -12.36 -23.27
C ASN A 6 -4.65 -12.61 -21.93
N SER A 7 -3.97 -13.75 -21.86
CA SER A 7 -2.99 -14.14 -20.86
C SER A 7 -1.67 -13.37 -21.01
N GLY A 8 -1.76 -12.03 -21.00
CA GLY A 8 -0.65 -11.12 -20.75
C GLY A 8 -0.76 -10.55 -19.34
N GLY A 9 -0.86 -11.42 -18.32
CA GLY A 9 -0.96 -10.97 -16.94
C GLY A 9 0.25 -10.13 -16.57
N SER A 10 0.05 -8.85 -16.23
CA SER A 10 1.13 -8.00 -15.72
C SER A 10 1.89 -8.75 -14.63
N LYS A 11 3.21 -8.89 -14.77
CA LYS A 11 4.06 -9.44 -13.72
C LYS A 11 3.91 -8.56 -12.48
N TYR A 12 3.71 -9.17 -11.31
CA TYR A 12 3.65 -8.47 -10.03
C TYR A 12 4.82 -8.88 -9.15
N LEU A 13 5.42 -7.89 -8.50
CA LEU A 13 6.52 -8.04 -7.56
C LEU A 13 6.00 -7.86 -6.15
N LYS A 14 6.47 -8.69 -5.21
CA LYS A 14 6.15 -8.48 -3.79
C LYS A 14 6.81 -7.17 -3.33
N ALA A 15 6.01 -6.30 -2.72
CA ALA A 15 6.45 -4.98 -2.30
C ALA A 15 6.52 -4.88 -0.78
N ASP A 16 7.54 -4.19 -0.30
CA ASP A 16 7.64 -3.75 1.08
C ASP A 16 7.35 -2.25 1.17
N LEU A 17 6.48 -1.87 2.11
CA LEU A 17 6.34 -0.48 2.51
C LEU A 17 7.55 -0.11 3.39
N LEU A 18 8.48 0.62 2.81
CA LEU A 18 9.74 1.00 3.45
C LEU A 18 9.56 2.15 4.45
N ASP A 19 8.81 3.18 4.07
CA ASP A 19 8.57 4.35 4.92
C ASP A 19 7.27 5.09 4.56
N VAL A 20 6.79 5.90 5.51
CA VAL A 20 5.69 6.85 5.33
C VAL A 20 6.16 8.21 5.85
N ILE A 21 6.60 9.08 4.94
CA ILE A 21 7.19 10.39 5.26
C ILE A 21 6.13 11.48 5.18
N GLU A 22 5.96 12.28 6.23
CA GLU A 22 4.94 13.34 6.31
C GLU A 22 5.58 14.71 6.14
N ILE A 23 5.30 15.38 5.02
CA ILE A 23 5.78 16.73 4.74
C ILE A 23 4.65 17.70 5.11
N LEU A 24 4.46 17.90 6.42
CA LEU A 24 3.30 18.62 6.97
C LEU A 24 3.18 20.06 6.44
N GLU A 25 4.31 20.72 6.17
CA GLU A 25 4.37 22.08 5.60
C GLU A 25 3.75 22.15 4.20
N GLU A 26 3.85 21.06 3.43
CA GLU A 26 3.24 20.92 2.10
C GLU A 26 1.85 20.27 2.16
N GLY A 27 1.39 19.83 3.33
CA GLY A 27 0.11 19.13 3.49
C GLY A 27 0.06 17.77 2.78
N VAL A 28 1.22 17.15 2.51
CA VAL A 28 1.31 15.87 1.80
C VAL A 28 2.14 14.85 2.57
N ALA A 29 1.95 13.57 2.26
CA ALA A 29 2.81 12.49 2.70
C ALA A 29 3.21 11.58 1.53
N LEU A 30 4.29 10.83 1.73
CA LEU A 30 4.83 9.90 0.76
C LEU A 30 4.85 8.49 1.35
N MET A 31 4.28 7.52 0.65
CA MET A 31 4.57 6.10 0.87
C MET A 31 5.72 5.70 -0.05
N LEU A 32 6.74 5.05 0.50
CA LEU A 32 7.86 4.53 -0.27
C LEU A 32 7.77 3.01 -0.34
N PHE A 33 7.55 2.47 -1.54
CA PHE A 33 7.57 1.02 -1.76
C PHE A 33 8.89 0.59 -2.41
N THR A 34 9.40 -0.57 -2.04
CA THR A 34 10.51 -1.23 -2.74
C THR A 34 10.19 -2.70 -2.98
N THR A 35 11.00 -3.36 -3.81
CA THR A 35 10.92 -4.80 -4.06
C THR A 35 12.33 -5.36 -4.08
N GLU A 36 12.48 -6.67 -3.87
CA GLU A 36 13.79 -7.34 -3.95
C GLU A 36 14.47 -7.16 -5.33
N GLU A 37 13.69 -6.92 -6.39
CA GLU A 37 14.20 -6.74 -7.75
C GLU A 37 14.62 -5.29 -8.05
N TRP A 38 14.32 -4.32 -7.16
CA TRP A 38 14.52 -2.89 -7.43
C TRP A 38 15.77 -2.29 -6.79
N GLU A 39 16.58 -3.09 -6.11
CA GLU A 39 17.82 -2.64 -5.43
C GLU A 39 17.56 -1.36 -4.60
N GLU A 40 18.38 -0.31 -4.76
CA GLU A 40 18.30 0.97 -4.07
C GLU A 40 17.27 1.94 -4.70
N ARG A 41 16.16 1.41 -5.23
CA ARG A 41 15.08 2.21 -5.82
C ARG A 41 13.78 2.02 -5.05
N VAL A 42 13.00 3.09 -5.03
CA VAL A 42 11.68 3.11 -4.41
C VAL A 42 10.65 3.68 -5.36
N LEU A 43 9.42 3.21 -5.26
CA LEU A 43 8.24 3.81 -5.87
C LEU A 43 7.62 4.78 -4.86
N PRO A 44 7.76 6.11 -5.05
CA PRO A 44 7.11 7.09 -4.22
C PRO A 44 5.65 7.27 -4.64
N ILE A 45 4.73 7.14 -3.68
CA ILE A 45 3.31 7.42 -3.88
C ILE A 45 2.88 8.56 -2.95
N ARG A 46 2.47 9.67 -3.54
CA ARG A 46 1.90 10.83 -2.83
C ARG A 46 0.51 10.50 -2.29
N ILE A 47 0.28 10.82 -1.02
CA ILE A 47 -0.98 10.63 -0.32
C ILE A 47 -1.28 11.84 0.57
N ASP A 48 -2.54 11.96 0.99
CA ASP A 48 -2.93 12.95 2.00
C ASP A 48 -2.35 12.60 3.37
N VAL A 49 -2.02 13.62 4.16
CA VAL A 49 -1.52 13.46 5.54
C VAL A 49 -2.53 12.72 6.44
N SER A 50 -3.83 12.86 6.19
CA SER A 50 -4.84 12.10 6.95
C SER A 50 -4.72 10.59 6.73
N ALA A 51 -4.36 10.18 5.50
CA ALA A 51 -4.16 8.77 5.17
C ALA A 51 -2.87 8.22 5.79
N SER A 52 -1.79 9.02 5.85
CA SER A 52 -0.54 8.61 6.49
C SER A 52 -0.73 8.29 7.97
N PHE A 53 -1.51 9.08 8.71
CA PHE A 53 -1.81 8.78 10.11
C PHE A 53 -2.52 7.44 10.30
N SER A 54 -3.43 7.07 9.39
CA SER A 54 -4.09 5.76 9.44
C SER A 54 -3.11 4.61 9.24
N ILE A 55 -2.16 4.75 8.31
CA ILE A 55 -1.13 3.74 8.03
C ILE A 55 -0.12 3.68 9.18
N LYS A 56 0.36 4.82 9.68
CA LYS A 56 1.28 4.88 10.82
C LYS A 56 0.68 4.28 12.08
N LYS A 57 -0.64 4.44 12.30
CA LYS A 57 -1.33 3.74 13.39
C LYS A 57 -1.25 2.22 13.23
N ALA A 58 -1.49 1.72 12.02
CA ALA A 58 -1.41 0.28 11.73
C ALA A 58 0.01 -0.27 11.91
N LEU A 59 1.03 0.53 11.60
CA LEU A 59 2.44 0.22 11.84
C LEU A 59 2.86 0.32 13.32
N GLY A 60 1.96 0.73 14.22
CA GLY A 60 2.27 0.92 15.64
C GLY A 60 3.12 2.16 15.94
N LEU A 61 3.27 3.08 14.99
CA LEU A 61 4.09 4.28 15.12
C LEU A 61 3.37 5.44 15.83
N VAL A 62 2.04 5.42 15.81
CA VAL A 62 1.19 6.40 16.49
C VAL A 62 -0.01 5.71 17.13
N SER A 63 -0.55 6.28 18.20
CA SER A 63 -1.70 5.73 18.93
C SER A 63 -2.86 6.72 19.00
N PHE A 64 -4.09 6.22 18.90
CA PHE A 64 -5.31 7.00 19.01
C PHE A 64 -6.28 6.34 19.99
N HIS A 65 -6.97 7.14 20.82
CA HIS A 65 -7.92 6.66 21.83
C HIS A 65 -9.18 5.98 21.25
N ARG A 66 -9.50 6.24 19.98
CA ARG A 66 -10.66 5.68 19.29
C ARG A 66 -10.23 5.00 17.99
N PRO A 67 -11.01 3.99 17.53
CA PRO A 67 -10.83 3.43 16.18
C PRO A 67 -10.95 4.51 15.11
N LEU A 68 -10.05 4.47 14.12
CA LEU A 68 -10.13 5.21 12.88
C LEU A 68 -10.95 4.41 11.86
N THR A 69 -11.25 5.01 10.71
CA THR A 69 -12.08 4.40 9.65
C THR A 69 -11.58 3.01 9.22
N HIS A 70 -10.27 2.87 8.96
CA HIS A 70 -9.71 1.58 8.55
C HIS A 70 -9.69 0.55 9.68
N ASP A 71 -9.66 0.96 10.95
CA ASP A 71 -9.81 0.03 12.07
C ASP A 71 -11.24 -0.52 12.13
N LEU A 72 -12.24 0.35 11.94
CA LEU A 72 -13.65 -0.05 11.88
C LEU A 72 -13.91 -0.98 10.68
N LEU A 73 -13.30 -0.70 9.52
CA LEU A 73 -13.44 -1.53 8.33
C LEU A 73 -12.80 -2.91 8.53
N VAL A 74 -11.61 -2.99 9.13
CA VAL A 74 -10.96 -4.27 9.44
C VAL A 74 -11.78 -5.09 10.44
N GLU A 75 -12.37 -4.46 11.45
CA GLU A 75 -13.29 -5.14 12.37
C GLU A 75 -14.52 -5.69 11.63
N LEU A 76 -15.05 -4.96 10.65
CA LEU A 76 -16.13 -5.45 9.80
C LEU A 76 -15.70 -6.64 8.94
N ILE A 77 -14.55 -6.56 8.27
CA ILE A 77 -13.97 -7.65 7.45
C ILE A 77 -13.83 -8.92 8.30
N ASN A 78 -13.24 -8.81 9.50
CA ASN A 78 -13.05 -9.94 10.41
C ASN A 78 -14.37 -10.61 10.85
N ARG A 79 -15.49 -9.88 10.82
CA ARG A 79 -16.82 -10.40 11.15
C ARG A 79 -17.57 -11.00 9.97
N LEU A 80 -17.17 -10.67 8.74
CA LEU A 80 -17.87 -11.09 7.51
C LEU A 80 -17.39 -12.44 6.95
N ASP A 81 -16.49 -13.14 7.65
CA ASP A 81 -15.87 -14.40 7.20
C ASP A 81 -15.26 -14.31 5.80
N VAL A 82 -14.54 -13.21 5.58
CA VAL A 82 -13.79 -12.93 4.36
C VAL A 82 -12.31 -12.75 4.68
N THR A 83 -11.45 -13.05 3.73
CA THR A 83 -10.00 -12.89 3.85
C THR A 83 -9.51 -11.93 2.77
N VAL A 84 -8.76 -10.89 3.16
CA VAL A 84 -7.98 -10.09 2.19
C VAL A 84 -6.72 -10.88 1.84
N GLU A 85 -6.69 -11.47 0.66
CA GLU A 85 -5.60 -12.37 0.24
C GLU A 85 -4.32 -11.60 -0.13
N LYS A 86 -4.50 -10.45 -0.77
CA LYS A 86 -3.42 -9.53 -1.17
C LYS A 86 -4.00 -8.18 -1.56
N VAL A 87 -3.11 -7.20 -1.65
CA VAL A 87 -3.38 -5.95 -2.37
C VAL A 87 -2.34 -5.75 -3.47
N THR A 88 -2.73 -5.07 -4.52
CA THR A 88 -1.84 -4.75 -5.65
C THR A 88 -1.86 -3.25 -5.92
N ILE A 89 -0.72 -2.70 -6.34
CA ILE A 89 -0.61 -1.38 -6.97
C ILE A 89 -0.43 -1.66 -8.46
N ASP A 90 -1.44 -1.32 -9.25
CA ASP A 90 -1.66 -1.93 -10.57
C ASP A 90 -1.09 -1.12 -11.71
N ALA A 91 -1.25 0.21 -11.67
CA ALA A 91 -0.87 1.11 -12.74
C ALA A 91 -0.80 2.56 -12.24
N MET A 92 -0.19 3.42 -13.06
CA MET A 92 -0.36 4.86 -12.99
C MET A 92 -1.06 5.34 -14.27
N ILE A 93 -2.22 5.98 -14.11
CA ILE A 93 -2.99 6.54 -15.22
C ILE A 93 -3.22 8.02 -14.93
N ASP A 94 -2.81 8.89 -15.85
CA ASP A 94 -2.94 10.35 -15.72
C ASP A 94 -2.41 10.92 -14.39
N GLY A 95 -1.30 10.35 -13.90
CA GLY A 95 -0.66 10.74 -12.65
C GLY A 95 -1.34 10.18 -11.39
N VAL A 96 -2.35 9.32 -11.52
CA VAL A 96 -3.06 8.68 -10.42
C VAL A 96 -2.71 7.19 -10.39
N TYR A 97 -2.24 6.73 -9.23
CA TYR A 97 -2.02 5.31 -9.00
C TYR A 97 -3.33 4.59 -8.68
N LEU A 98 -3.49 3.40 -9.26
CA LEU A 98 -4.60 2.49 -9.02
C LEU A 98 -4.15 1.32 -8.15
N ALA A 99 -5.03 0.84 -7.30
CA ALA A 99 -4.78 -0.34 -6.48
C ALA A 99 -6.02 -1.23 -6.41
N THR A 100 -5.79 -2.52 -6.23
CA THR A 100 -6.86 -3.52 -6.10
C THR A 100 -6.70 -4.30 -4.82
N ILE A 101 -7.81 -4.51 -4.09
CA ILE A 101 -7.88 -5.41 -2.94
C ILE A 101 -8.53 -6.71 -3.38
N PHE A 102 -7.81 -7.82 -3.24
CA PHE A 102 -8.33 -9.15 -3.55
C PHE A 102 -8.89 -9.78 -2.29
N VAL A 103 -10.17 -10.11 -2.32
CA VAL A 103 -10.92 -10.63 -1.18
C VAL A 103 -11.49 -11.99 -1.52
N LYS A 104 -11.36 -12.95 -0.61
CA LYS A 104 -11.95 -14.27 -0.69
C LYS A 104 -13.07 -14.41 0.34
N ASP A 105 -14.25 -14.84 -0.09
CA ASP A 105 -15.28 -15.32 0.83
C ASP A 105 -14.91 -16.74 1.28
N ASN A 106 -14.70 -16.94 2.58
CA ASN A 106 -14.24 -18.23 3.09
C ASN A 106 -15.34 -19.30 3.03
N ARG A 107 -16.62 -18.91 2.92
CA ARG A 107 -17.77 -19.81 2.91
C ARG A 107 -18.02 -20.36 1.51
N THR A 108 -17.88 -19.53 0.49
CA THR A 108 -18.10 -19.92 -0.92
C THR A 108 -16.80 -20.24 -1.66
N SER A 109 -15.65 -19.84 -1.11
CA SER A 109 -14.34 -19.82 -1.79
C SER A 109 -14.30 -18.94 -3.04
N GLU A 110 -15.31 -18.09 -3.26
CA GLU A 110 -15.31 -17.12 -4.34
C GLU A 110 -14.37 -15.97 -4.02
N THR A 111 -13.68 -15.48 -5.05
CA THR A 111 -12.82 -14.30 -4.95
C THR A 111 -13.45 -13.14 -5.70
N PHE A 112 -13.41 -11.95 -5.11
CA PHE A 112 -13.79 -10.72 -5.76
C PHE A 112 -12.72 -9.64 -5.54
N GLN A 113 -12.80 -8.59 -6.35
CA GLN A 113 -11.84 -7.49 -6.37
C GLN A 113 -12.56 -6.19 -5.99
N LEU A 114 -11.86 -5.35 -5.24
CA LEU A 114 -12.31 -4.00 -4.92
C LEU A 114 -11.29 -3.01 -5.48
N ASP A 115 -11.77 -2.08 -6.30
CA ASP A 115 -11.00 -0.91 -6.71
C ASP A 115 -10.73 -0.03 -5.48
N ALA A 116 -9.49 0.44 -5.35
CA ALA A 116 -9.03 1.19 -4.20
C ALA A 116 -7.93 2.19 -4.57
N ARG A 117 -7.82 3.24 -3.76
CA ARG A 117 -6.59 4.06 -3.76
C ARG A 117 -5.46 3.28 -3.10
N PRO A 118 -4.20 3.46 -3.51
CA PRO A 118 -3.06 2.79 -2.87
C PRO A 118 -2.98 3.04 -1.36
N SER A 119 -3.36 4.23 -0.88
CA SER A 119 -3.38 4.54 0.55
C SER A 119 -4.36 3.68 1.34
N ASP A 120 -5.57 3.47 0.81
CA ASP A 120 -6.61 2.67 1.44
C ASP A 120 -6.25 1.18 1.42
N ALA A 121 -5.80 0.68 0.27
CA ALA A 121 -5.34 -0.71 0.12
C ALA A 121 -4.17 -1.01 1.07
N THR A 122 -3.18 -0.11 1.16
CA THR A 122 -2.04 -0.25 2.07
C THR A 122 -2.47 -0.21 3.52
N ALA A 123 -3.35 0.71 3.91
CA ALA A 123 -3.85 0.83 5.27
C ALA A 123 -4.59 -0.44 5.75
N ILE A 124 -5.28 -1.14 4.85
CA ILE A 124 -5.94 -2.42 5.12
C ILE A 124 -4.92 -3.55 5.17
N ALA A 125 -4.02 -3.63 4.18
CA ALA A 125 -3.02 -4.68 4.08
C ALA A 125 -2.10 -4.71 5.31
N VAL A 126 -1.60 -3.56 5.76
CA VAL A 126 -0.75 -3.46 6.96
C VAL A 126 -1.47 -3.95 8.21
N ARG A 127 -2.77 -3.64 8.38
CA ARG A 127 -3.56 -4.07 9.55
C ARG A 127 -3.84 -5.57 9.55
N LEU A 128 -4.10 -6.15 8.38
CA LEU A 128 -4.43 -7.55 8.23
C LEU A 128 -3.20 -8.44 8.03
N GLY A 129 -2.01 -7.85 7.85
CA GLY A 129 -0.80 -8.59 7.46
C GLY A 129 -0.89 -9.18 6.05
N ALA A 130 -1.74 -8.63 5.18
CA ALA A 130 -1.88 -9.10 3.81
C ALA A 130 -0.68 -8.63 2.96
N PRO A 131 -0.16 -9.49 2.06
CA PRO A 131 0.96 -9.11 1.20
C PRO A 131 0.56 -8.01 0.21
N ILE A 132 1.48 -7.05 0.04
CA ILE A 132 1.37 -5.98 -0.95
C ILE A 132 2.19 -6.38 -2.18
N TYR A 133 1.64 -6.16 -3.36
CA TYR A 133 2.33 -6.34 -4.62
C TYR A 133 2.28 -5.07 -5.45
N VAL A 134 3.24 -4.92 -6.35
CA VAL A 134 3.34 -3.81 -7.29
C VAL A 134 3.58 -4.35 -8.69
N ALA A 135 2.89 -3.81 -9.68
CA ALA A 135 3.09 -4.23 -11.07
C ALA A 135 4.53 -3.88 -11.52
N ASP A 136 5.21 -4.83 -12.16
CA ASP A 136 6.61 -4.73 -12.54
C ASP A 136 6.90 -3.51 -13.42
N HIS A 137 5.97 -3.17 -14.32
CA HIS A 137 6.10 -2.00 -15.19
C HIS A 137 6.16 -0.66 -14.42
N LEU A 138 5.73 -0.62 -13.15
CA LEU A 138 5.84 0.57 -12.31
C LEU A 138 7.28 0.89 -11.92
N ILE A 139 8.25 0.01 -12.23
CA ILE A 139 9.68 0.33 -12.14
C ILE A 139 10.04 1.63 -12.87
N ALA A 140 9.32 1.97 -13.95
CA ALA A 140 9.53 3.19 -14.72
C ALA A 140 9.26 4.48 -13.91
N TYR A 141 8.48 4.39 -12.82
CA TYR A 141 8.16 5.52 -11.92
C TYR A 141 8.97 5.49 -10.62
N THR A 142 9.89 4.53 -10.48
CA THR A 142 10.76 4.46 -9.31
C THR A 142 11.81 5.56 -9.36
N GLU A 143 12.33 5.91 -8.20
CA GLU A 143 13.40 6.89 -8.02
C GLU A 143 14.49 6.32 -7.09
N PRO A 144 15.73 6.83 -7.14
CA PRO A 144 16.78 6.39 -6.22
C PRO A 144 16.41 6.67 -4.75
N LEU A 145 16.57 5.66 -3.88
CA LEU A 145 16.28 5.75 -2.45
C LEU A 145 17.06 6.89 -1.76
N GLU A 146 18.28 7.18 -2.21
CA GLU A 146 19.12 8.28 -1.72
C GLU A 146 18.37 9.62 -1.63
N ARG A 147 17.51 9.91 -2.61
CA ARG A 147 16.74 11.17 -2.68
C ARG A 147 15.85 11.39 -1.45
N TYR A 148 15.46 10.30 -0.79
CA TYR A 148 14.57 10.32 0.37
C TYR A 148 15.32 10.34 1.70
N ARG A 149 16.65 10.22 1.72
CA ARG A 149 17.41 10.23 2.98
C ARG A 149 17.30 11.54 3.73
N GLU A 150 17.44 12.68 3.04
CA GLU A 150 17.30 14.00 3.64
C GLU A 150 15.87 14.27 4.11
N LEU A 151 14.88 13.88 3.29
CA LEU A 151 13.47 13.98 3.65
C LEU A 151 13.15 13.14 4.88
N ARG A 152 13.70 11.93 4.97
CA ARG A 152 13.56 11.06 6.14
C ARG A 152 14.25 11.63 7.37
N ALA A 153 15.45 12.21 7.23
CA ALA A 153 16.15 12.84 8.34
C ALA A 153 15.41 14.09 8.86
N ARG A 154 14.77 14.85 7.97
CA ARG A 154 14.05 16.09 8.31
C ARG A 154 12.62 15.85 8.79
N TYR A 155 11.89 14.94 8.13
CA TYR A 155 10.44 14.76 8.27
C TYR A 155 10.04 13.32 8.63
N GLY A 156 10.96 12.36 8.55
CA GLY A 156 10.69 10.97 8.86
C GLY A 156 10.59 10.71 10.36
N PHE A 157 9.78 9.72 10.72
CA PHE A 157 9.89 9.07 12.02
C PHE A 157 11.04 8.05 11.94
N SER A 158 11.94 8.00 12.92
CA SER A 158 13.02 7.00 12.93
C SER A 158 12.45 5.58 13.01
N PHE A 159 12.44 4.89 11.88
CA PHE A 159 12.27 3.45 11.81
C PHE A 159 13.66 2.81 11.88
N GLU A 160 14.01 2.22 13.01
CA GLU A 160 15.05 1.19 13.03
C GLU A 160 14.39 -0.14 12.67
N LYS A 161 14.22 -0.43 11.37
CA LYS A 161 14.41 -1.83 10.97
C LYS A 161 15.91 -1.97 10.83
N GLY A 162 16.52 -2.73 11.72
CA GLY A 162 17.91 -3.15 11.55
C GLY A 162 18.07 -3.75 10.16
N ILE A 163 18.78 -3.01 9.31
CA ILE A 163 19.39 -3.53 8.08
C ILE A 163 20.74 -4.10 8.51
#